data_AF-R9KLG0-F1
#
_entry.id   AF-R9KLG0-F1
#
_cell.length_a   1.000
_cell.length_b   1.000
_cell.length_c   1.000
_cell.angle_alpha   90.00
_cell.angle_beta   90.00
_cell.angle_gamma   90.00
#
_symmetry.space_group_name_H-M   'P 1'
#
loop_
_entity.id
_entity.type
_entity.pdbx_description
1 polymer ?
#
loop_
_entity_poly.entity_id
_entity_poly.type
_entity_poly.pdbx_seq_one_letter_code
_entity_poly.pdbx_strand_id
1 'polypeptide(L)' 'MANILFEELGGKYERKGDYLIPCIALPAKEEQPIGTWGQRHLDYLKQYRKVTYTSLLTSNSTPTLPTLTGRHRNAPTGS' A
#
# COMPACT_ATOMS: atom_id res chain seq x y z
N MET A 1 19.43 -28.87 17.27
CA MET A 1 18.41 -29.61 16.49
C MET A 1 17.23 -28.68 16.18
N ALA A 2 17.44 -27.59 15.43
CA ALA A 2 16.38 -26.60 15.15
C ALA A 2 16.12 -26.38 13.65
N ASN A 3 16.85 -27.08 12.78
CA ASN A 3 16.81 -26.87 11.32
C ASN A 3 15.92 -27.89 10.59
N ILE A 4 15.37 -28.88 11.30
CA ILE A 4 14.65 -30.01 10.70
C ILE A 4 13.23 -29.60 10.28
N LEU A 5 12.53 -28.82 11.12
CA LEU A 5 11.14 -28.44 10.88
C LEU A 5 10.95 -27.69 9.55
N PHE A 6 11.88 -26.82 9.18
CA PHE A 6 11.76 -26.04 7.95
C PHE A 6 12.01 -26.89 6.71
N GLU A 7 12.96 -27.83 6.77
CA GLU A 7 13.23 -28.77 5.66
C GLU A 7 12.10 -29.78 5.48
N GLU A 8 11.50 -30.26 6.58
CA GLU A 8 10.31 -31.14 6.56
C GLU A 8 9.09 -30.46 5.92
N LEU A 9 8.95 -29.15 6.10
CA LEU A 9 7.90 -28.33 5.46
C LEU A 9 8.23 -27.96 4.00
N GLY A 10 9.30 -28.50 3.42
CA GLY A 10 9.72 -28.23 2.04
C GLY A 10 10.45 -26.90 1.85
N GLY A 11 10.85 -26.25 2.95
CA GLY A 11 11.69 -25.07 2.95
C GLY A 11 13.12 -25.38 2.48
N LYS A 12 13.72 -24.46 1.74
CA LYS A 12 15.10 -24.59 1.24
C LYS A 12 15.99 -23.57 1.94
N TYR A 13 17.25 -23.92 2.19
CA TYR A 13 18.24 -22.99 2.72
C TYR A 13 19.24 -22.60 1.62
N GLU A 14 19.61 -21.31 1.59
CA GLU A 14 20.69 -20.78 0.77
C GLU A 14 21.86 -20.39 1.67
N ARG A 15 23.06 -20.84 1.32
CA ARG A 15 24.27 -20.46 2.06
C ARG A 15 24.77 -19.10 1.60
N LYS A 16 24.80 -18.13 2.51
CA LYS A 16 25.42 -16.81 2.31
C LYS A 16 26.56 -16.63 3.29
N GLY A 17 27.79 -16.77 2.78
CA GLY A 17 29.01 -16.80 3.60
C GLY A 17 28.99 -17.98 4.57
N ASP A 18 29.02 -17.69 5.86
CA ASP A 18 29.02 -18.68 6.94
C ASP A 18 27.61 -18.98 7.49
N TYR A 19 26.57 -18.36 6.93
CA TYR A 19 25.19 -18.52 7.38
C TYR A 19 24.32 -19.28 6.37
N LEU A 20 23.42 -20.11 6.89
CA LEU A 20 22.32 -20.71 6.12
C LEU A 20 21.07 -19.85 6.32
N ILE A 21 20.57 -19.27 5.23
CA ILE A 21 19.41 -18.38 5.24
C ILE A 21 18.23 -19.12 4.61
N PRO A 22 17.06 -19.16 5.25
CA PRO A 22 15.89 -19.80 4.67
C PRO A 22 15.43 -19.02 3.42
N CYS A 23 15.19 -19.75 2.33
CA CYS A 23 14.58 -19.26 1.11
C CYS A 23 13.08 -19.03 1.36
N ILE A 24 12.73 -17.87 1.88
CA ILE A 24 11.34 -17.46 2.07
C ILE A 24 10.84 -16.94 0.73
N ALA A 25 10.13 -17.79 -0.02
CA ALA A 25 9.36 -17.32 -1.16
C ALA A 25 8.17 -16.52 -0.63
N LEU A 26 8.08 -15.25 -1.01
CA LEU A 26 6.82 -14.54 -0.88
C LEU A 26 5.80 -15.29 -1.73
N PRO A 27 4.60 -15.62 -1.19
CA PRO A 27 3.55 -16.17 -2.02
C PRO A 27 3.38 -15.25 -3.22
N ALA A 28 3.25 -15.83 -4.42
CA ALA A 28 2.87 -15.07 -5.60
C ALA A 28 1.67 -14.21 -5.20
N LYS A 29 1.74 -12.92 -5.51
CA LYS A 29 0.90 -11.86 -4.99
C LYS A 29 -0.58 -12.14 -5.30
N GLU A 30 -1.20 -13.05 -4.56
CA GLU A 30 -2.64 -13.12 -4.44
C GLU A 30 -3.03 -11.76 -3.87
N GLU A 31 -4.08 -11.17 -4.40
CA GLU A 31 -4.68 -9.94 -3.88
C GLU A 31 -5.19 -10.22 -2.47
N GLN A 32 -4.28 -10.31 -1.51
CA GLN A 32 -4.65 -10.56 -0.14
C GLN A 32 -5.51 -9.37 0.27
N PRO A 33 -6.74 -9.62 0.76
CA PRO A 33 -7.57 -8.55 1.23
C PRO A 33 -6.79 -7.79 2.28
N ILE A 34 -6.84 -6.45 2.19
CA ILE A 34 -6.29 -5.55 3.20
C ILE A 34 -6.76 -6.08 4.56
N GLY A 35 -5.82 -6.60 5.35
CA GLY A 35 -6.13 -7.14 6.67
C GLY A 35 -6.73 -6.06 7.58
N THR A 36 -7.26 -6.45 8.73
CA THR A 36 -7.96 -5.54 9.66
C THR A 36 -7.19 -4.25 9.96
N TRP A 37 -5.85 -4.33 10.06
CA TRP A 37 -4.99 -3.17 10.27
C TRP A 37 -4.93 -2.21 9.08
N GLY A 38 -4.90 -2.74 7.87
CA GLY A 38 -4.92 -1.92 6.67
C GLY A 38 -6.28 -1.26 6.46
N GLN A 39 -7.39 -1.93 6.81
CA GLN A 39 -8.73 -1.35 6.73
C GLN A 39 -8.88 -0.20 7.73
N ARG A 40 -8.45 -0.42 8.98
CA ARG A 40 -8.41 0.64 10.02
C ARG A 40 -7.55 1.82 9.60
N HIS A 41 -6.42 1.57 8.94
CA HIS A 41 -5.58 2.64 8.42
C HIS A 41 -6.27 3.42 7.30
N LEU A 42 -6.97 2.74 6.38
CA LEU A 42 -7.77 3.40 5.36
C LEU A 42 -8.89 4.25 5.97
N ASP A 43 -9.59 3.76 6.99
CA ASP A 43 -10.65 4.51 7.66
C ASP A 43 -10.09 5.73 8.41
N TYR A 44 -8.93 5.61 9.05
CA TYR A 44 -8.21 6.74 9.62
C TYR A 44 -7.88 7.80 8.55
N LEU A 45 -7.36 7.38 7.39
CA LEU A 45 -7.05 8.29 6.29
C LEU A 45 -8.30 8.98 5.74
N LYS A 46 -9.41 8.25 5.59
CA LYS A 46 -10.71 8.82 5.16
C LYS A 46 -11.22 9.88 6.15
N GLN A 47 -11.10 9.61 7.45
CA GLN A 47 -11.66 10.46 8.48
C GLN A 47 -10.78 11.69 8.78
N TYR A 48 -9.46 11.52 8.83
CA TYR A 48 -8.54 12.56 9.31
C TYR A 48 -7.59 13.13 8.24
N ARG A 49 -7.33 12.41 7.15
CA ARG A 49 -6.35 12.81 6.12
C ARG A 49 -6.91 12.70 4.69
N LYS A 50 -8.05 13.37 4.46
CA LYS A 50 -8.79 13.34 3.18
C LYS A 50 -7.92 13.66 1.97
N VAL A 51 -7.06 14.68 2.03
CA VAL A 51 -6.15 15.06 0.92
C VAL A 51 -5.15 13.95 0.59
N THR A 52 -4.58 13.32 1.61
CA THR A 52 -3.67 12.19 1.45
C THR A 52 -4.42 10.97 0.92
N TYR A 53 -5.61 10.68 1.44
CA TYR A 53 -6.47 9.58 0.98
C TYR A 53 -6.84 9.74 -0.50
N THR A 54 -7.31 10.93 -0.91
CA THR A 54 -7.64 11.21 -2.31
C THR A 54 -6.42 11.11 -3.20
N SER A 55 -5.27 11.65 -2.80
CA SER A 55 -4.03 11.54 -3.57
C SER A 55 -3.57 10.09 -3.74
N LEU A 56 -3.68 9.26 -2.70
CA LEU A 56 -3.35 7.83 -2.78
C LEU A 56 -4.28 7.10 -3.76
N LEU A 57 -5.59 7.39 -3.69
CA LEU A 57 -6.61 6.85 -4.60
C LEU A 57 -6.45 7.33 -6.05
N THR A 58 -5.78 8.47 -6.26
CA THR A 58 -5.47 9.02 -7.60
C THR A 58 -4.06 8.63 -8.06
N SER A 59 -3.25 8.03 -7.19
CA SER A 59 -1.90 7.53 -7.55
C SER A 59 -1.94 6.07 -8.00
N ASN A 60 -2.92 5.29 -7.52
CA ASN A 60 -3.12 3.89 -7.90
C ASN A 60 -4.15 3.71 -9.03
N SER A 61 -5.07 4.66 -9.19
CA SER A 61 -5.91 4.84 -10.36
C SER A 61 -5.39 6.08 -11.06
N THR A 62 -4.92 5.99 -12.30
CA THR A 62 -4.76 7.19 -13.13
C THR A 62 -6.10 7.48 -13.82
N PRO A 63 -7.00 8.32 -13.26
CA PRO A 63 -7.93 9.05 -14.07
C PRO A 63 -7.33 10.45 -14.28
N THR A 64 -7.09 10.78 -15.54
CA THR A 64 -6.85 12.14 -16.02
C THR A 64 -7.68 13.16 -15.23
N LEU A 65 -7.01 14.08 -14.50
CA LEU A 65 -7.68 15.11 -13.69
C LEU A 65 -8.57 16.00 -14.57
N PRO A 66 -9.77 16.41 -14.14
CA PRO A 66 -10.35 17.64 -14.65
C PRO A 66 -9.56 18.80 -14.02
N THR A 67 -8.88 19.54 -14.87
CA THR A 67 -8.12 20.75 -14.58
C THR A 67 -8.89 21.69 -13.65
N LEU A 68 -8.55 21.71 -12.36
CA LEU A 68 -9.03 22.73 -11.40
C LEU A 68 -8.18 23.99 -11.53
N THR A 69 -8.31 24.70 -12.65
CA THR A 69 -7.96 26.11 -12.77
C THR A 69 -9.25 26.88 -12.95
N GLY A 70 -9.64 27.69 -11.95
CA GLY A 70 -10.78 28.60 -12.11
C GLY A 70 -11.69 28.82 -10.90
N ARG A 71 -11.19 28.75 -9.65
CA ARG A 71 -11.84 29.49 -8.55
C ARG A 71 -11.34 30.93 -8.57
N HIS A 72 -11.83 31.73 -9.51
CA HIS A 72 -11.77 33.19 -9.34
C HIS A 72 -12.97 33.62 -8.49
N ARG A 73 -12.66 34.25 -7.37
CA ARG A 73 -13.61 34.77 -6.39
C ARG A 73 -14.33 36.00 -6.97
N ASN A 74 -15.57 36.18 -6.53
CA ASN A 74 -16.48 37.27 -6.87
C ASN A 74 -15.86 38.67 -6.79
N ALA A 75 -16.26 39.57 -7.68
CA ALA A 75 -16.31 41.01 -7.43
C ALA A 75 -17.69 41.53 -7.90
N PRO A 76 -18.48 42.19 -7.05
CA PRO A 76 -19.70 42.86 -7.48
C PRO A 76 -19.38 44.33 -7.82
N THR A 77 -19.70 44.73 -9.04
CA THR A 77 -19.86 46.14 -9.45
C THR A 77 -21.00 46.11 -10.47
N GLY A 78 -22.20 46.66 -10.25
CA GLY A 78 -22.57 47.76 -9.37
C GLY A 78 -22.44 49.10 -10.10
N SER A 79 -23.20 49.29 -11.19
CA SER A 79 -23.76 50.56 -11.71
C SER A 79 -24.30 50.35 -13.12
#